data_AF-A0A1R0KD67-F1
#
_entry.id   AF-A0A1R0KD67-F1
#
_cell.length_a   1.000
_cell.length_b   1.000
_cell.length_c   1.000
_cell.angle_alpha   90.00
_cell.angle_beta   90.00
_cell.angle_gamma   90.00
#
_symmetry.space_group_name_H-M   'P 1'
#
loop_
_entity.id
_entity.type
_entity.pdbx_description
1 polymer ?
#
loop_
_entity_poly.entity_id
_entity_poly.type
_entity_poly.pdbx_seq_one_letter_code
_entity_poly.pdbx_strand_id
1 'polypeptide(L)'
;MAIGLAVSACGSADTPDPKPNLVKEYWESSAVKNDRLPGYGAAPEDRQANLAAYYSPEQLLSRLMSVFTCTKGPGSGGRGGDRFDTSCDLSAAVRRAIQEAGGDPQRVSARVVLVKHPDGVLELMTLVIANDKAIDANGETYSGLDQFRAGNDLLDSDDVILVPRELTRVTGDNELVTVYGHTPWVGWPWLLGGGVLVLAVILLLLLIRRKVRRARQRGEPGDHDLGTSS
;
A
#
# COMPACT_ATOMS: atom_id res chain seq x y z
N MET A 1 -43.81 24.61 -25.47
CA MET A 1 -42.56 24.59 -24.67
C MET A 1 -42.10 23.15 -24.60
N ALA A 2 -41.06 22.80 -25.35
CA ALA A 2 -40.52 21.45 -25.39
C ALA A 2 -39.39 21.33 -24.36
N ILE A 3 -39.53 20.40 -23.43
CA ILE A 3 -38.50 20.06 -22.44
C ILE A 3 -37.61 19.01 -23.11
N GLY A 4 -36.45 19.44 -23.60
CA GLY A 4 -35.42 18.55 -24.11
C GLY A 4 -34.72 17.85 -22.96
N LEU A 5 -34.91 16.55 -22.83
CA LEU A 5 -34.19 15.70 -21.89
C LEU A 5 -32.73 15.57 -22.35
N ALA A 6 -31.81 16.13 -21.57
CA ALA A 6 -30.38 15.93 -21.75
C ALA A 6 -30.04 14.47 -21.44
N VAL A 7 -29.52 13.77 -22.45
CA VAL A 7 -28.98 12.41 -22.31
C VAL A 7 -27.66 12.53 -21.57
N SER A 8 -27.63 12.13 -20.29
CA SER A 8 -26.38 11.93 -19.56
C SER A 8 -25.68 10.72 -20.17
N ALA A 9 -24.62 10.97 -20.94
CA ALA A 9 -23.66 9.95 -21.34
C ALA A 9 -22.99 9.41 -20.07
N CYS A 10 -23.44 8.25 -19.58
CA CYS A 10 -22.68 7.45 -18.63
C CYS A 10 -21.42 7.01 -19.36
N GLY A 11 -20.28 7.65 -19.06
CA GLY A 11 -18.98 7.15 -19.46
C GLY A 11 -18.83 5.71 -18.98
N SER A 12 -18.50 4.82 -19.90
CA SER A 12 -18.04 3.48 -19.58
C SER A 12 -16.97 3.61 -18.51
N ALA A 13 -17.20 3.01 -17.34
CA ALA A 13 -16.13 2.80 -16.39
C ALA A 13 -15.07 1.98 -17.11
N ASP A 14 -13.91 2.58 -17.37
CA ASP A 14 -12.75 1.87 -17.90
C ASP A 14 -12.56 0.63 -17.03
N THR A 15 -12.70 -0.55 -17.64
CA THR A 15 -12.40 -1.81 -16.97
C THR A 15 -10.98 -1.68 -16.41
N PRO A 16 -10.78 -1.87 -15.10
CA PRO A 16 -9.45 -1.75 -14.50
C PRO A 16 -8.47 -2.58 -15.31
N ASP A 17 -7.38 -1.96 -15.76
CA ASP A 17 -6.35 -2.66 -16.53
C ASP A 17 -5.96 -3.94 -15.78
N PRO A 18 -5.91 -5.10 -16.45
CA PRO A 18 -5.52 -6.33 -15.80
C PRO A 18 -4.14 -6.12 -15.18
N LYS A 19 -4.04 -6.38 -13.86
CA LYS A 19 -2.77 -6.20 -13.14
C LYS A 19 -1.63 -6.91 -13.87
N PRO A 20 -0.45 -6.29 -13.99
CA PRO A 20 0.65 -6.83 -14.76
C PRO A 20 1.08 -8.22 -14.24
N ASN A 21 1.49 -9.09 -15.15
CA ASN A 21 2.10 -10.37 -14.79
C ASN A 21 3.57 -10.15 -14.43
N LEU A 22 3.81 -9.75 -13.18
CA LEU A 22 5.14 -9.38 -12.69
C LEU A 22 6.16 -10.53 -12.80
N VAL A 23 5.73 -11.79 -12.71
CA VAL A 23 6.64 -12.94 -12.87
C VAL A 23 7.19 -13.01 -14.28
N LYS A 24 6.32 -12.81 -15.28
CA LYS A 24 6.73 -12.75 -16.68
C LYS A 24 7.68 -11.58 -16.92
N GLU A 25 7.36 -10.40 -16.40
CA GLU A 25 8.21 -9.22 -16.57
C GLU A 25 9.60 -9.40 -15.91
N TYR A 26 9.65 -10.02 -14.73
CA TYR A 26 10.91 -10.38 -14.08
C TYR A 26 11.74 -11.38 -14.89
N TRP A 27 11.08 -12.37 -15.50
CA TRP A 27 11.71 -13.34 -16.37
C TRP A 27 12.33 -12.68 -17.60
N GLU A 28 11.63 -11.70 -18.17
CA GLU A 28 12.01 -11.02 -19.40
C GLU A 28 13.00 -9.87 -19.19
N SER A 29 13.17 -9.37 -17.96
CA SER A 29 14.03 -8.22 -17.66
C SER A 29 15.44 -8.62 -17.23
N SER A 30 16.47 -8.10 -17.91
CA SER A 30 17.86 -8.20 -17.44
C SER A 30 18.27 -7.12 -16.44
N ALA A 31 17.40 -6.14 -16.19
CA ALA A 31 17.66 -4.98 -15.34
C ALA A 31 16.68 -4.95 -14.16
N VAL A 32 16.92 -5.82 -13.18
CA VAL A 32 16.16 -5.84 -11.92
C VAL A 32 17.04 -5.25 -10.81
N LYS A 33 16.54 -4.21 -10.13
CA LYS A 33 17.23 -3.61 -8.98
C LYS A 33 17.21 -4.60 -7.82
N ASN A 34 18.34 -4.70 -7.11
CA ASN A 34 18.52 -5.64 -5.99
C ASN A 34 18.30 -7.11 -6.38
N ASP A 35 18.59 -7.48 -7.63
CA ASP A 35 18.41 -8.85 -8.12
C ASP A 35 19.17 -9.86 -7.23
N ARG A 36 18.45 -10.90 -6.83
CA ARG A 36 18.93 -11.99 -5.97
C ARG A 36 19.51 -13.14 -6.79
N LEU A 37 19.36 -13.10 -8.11
CA LEU A 37 19.99 -14.00 -9.08
C LEU A 37 20.94 -13.20 -9.99
N PRO A 38 21.96 -12.53 -9.45
CA PRO A 38 22.87 -11.74 -10.25
C PRO A 38 23.72 -12.65 -11.17
N GLY A 39 24.07 -12.15 -12.34
CA GLY A 39 24.99 -12.84 -13.26
C GLY A 39 24.34 -13.84 -14.21
N TYR A 40 23.01 -13.85 -14.31
CA TYR A 40 22.27 -14.64 -15.30
C TYR A 40 22.33 -14.04 -16.72
N GLY A 41 22.97 -12.90 -16.94
CA GLY A 41 23.16 -12.30 -18.26
C GLY A 41 22.91 -10.80 -18.26
N ALA A 42 23.66 -10.05 -19.06
CA ALA A 42 23.47 -8.61 -19.22
C ALA A 42 22.34 -8.29 -20.23
N ALA A 43 22.12 -9.19 -21.19
CA ALA A 43 21.02 -9.12 -22.15
C ALA A 43 19.80 -9.91 -21.67
N PRO A 44 18.57 -9.47 -22.01
CA PRO A 44 17.34 -10.21 -21.71
C PRO A 44 17.35 -11.67 -22.17
N GLU A 45 17.83 -11.93 -23.38
CA GLU A 45 17.83 -13.26 -23.98
C GLU A 45 18.76 -14.22 -23.23
N ASP A 46 19.95 -13.75 -22.84
CA ASP A 46 20.91 -14.52 -22.04
C ASP A 46 20.32 -14.86 -20.67
N ARG A 47 19.65 -13.89 -20.04
CA ARG A 47 18.96 -14.11 -18.77
C ARG A 47 17.90 -15.18 -18.88
N GLN A 48 17.02 -15.09 -19.87
CA GLN A 48 15.95 -16.05 -20.06
C GLN A 48 16.53 -17.46 -20.30
N ALA A 49 17.55 -17.56 -21.14
CA ALA A 49 18.22 -18.83 -21.42
C ALA A 49 18.85 -19.44 -20.14
N ASN A 50 19.54 -18.62 -19.35
CA ASN A 50 20.15 -19.09 -18.10
C ASN A 50 19.10 -19.42 -17.04
N LEU A 51 18.04 -18.63 -16.88
CA LEU A 51 16.94 -18.94 -15.95
C LEU A 51 16.25 -20.25 -16.36
N ALA A 52 15.96 -20.43 -17.65
CA ALA A 52 15.36 -21.66 -18.19
C ALA A 52 16.26 -22.90 -17.99
N ALA A 53 17.58 -22.72 -17.97
CA ALA A 53 18.53 -23.81 -17.75
C ALA A 53 18.50 -24.34 -16.31
N TYR A 54 18.09 -23.53 -15.33
CA TYR A 54 18.14 -23.87 -13.91
C TYR A 54 16.76 -24.00 -13.24
N TYR A 55 15.73 -23.33 -13.75
CA TYR A 55 14.40 -23.28 -13.13
C TYR A 55 13.27 -23.39 -14.15
N SER A 56 12.19 -24.08 -13.77
CA SER A 56 10.87 -23.80 -14.35
C SER A 56 10.34 -22.44 -13.86
N PRO A 57 9.37 -21.82 -14.54
CA PRO A 57 8.74 -20.58 -14.06
C PRO A 57 8.19 -20.69 -12.63
N GLU A 58 7.58 -21.83 -12.28
CA GLU A 58 7.02 -22.09 -10.95
C GLU A 58 8.12 -22.27 -9.90
N GLN A 59 9.23 -22.94 -10.26
CA GLN A 59 10.39 -23.09 -9.38
C GLN A 59 11.07 -21.75 -9.12
N LEU A 60 11.22 -20.92 -10.15
CA LEU A 60 11.77 -19.57 -9.99
C LEU A 60 10.87 -18.73 -9.09
N LEU A 61 9.56 -18.75 -9.33
CA LEU A 61 8.60 -18.02 -8.50
C LEU A 61 8.64 -18.50 -7.05
N SER A 62 8.62 -19.81 -6.83
CA SER A 62 8.73 -20.41 -5.51
C SER A 62 10.05 -20.00 -4.83
N ARG A 63 11.17 -20.00 -5.57
CA ARG A 63 12.48 -19.60 -5.06
C ARG A 63 12.50 -18.13 -4.67
N LEU A 64 12.03 -17.24 -5.54
CA LEU A 64 11.97 -15.80 -5.28
C LEU A 64 11.07 -15.51 -4.08
N MET A 65 9.86 -16.06 -4.05
CA MET A 65 8.87 -15.72 -3.01
C MET A 65 9.06 -16.50 -1.70
N SER A 66 10.04 -17.40 -1.64
CA SER A 66 10.36 -18.16 -0.43
C SER A 66 10.94 -17.28 0.67
N VAL A 67 10.73 -17.72 1.91
CA VAL A 67 11.46 -17.17 3.06
C VAL A 67 12.84 -17.80 3.11
N PHE A 68 13.85 -16.98 3.38
CA PHE A 68 15.22 -17.41 3.52
C PHE A 68 15.84 -16.86 4.81
N THR A 69 16.79 -17.60 5.39
CA THR A 69 17.57 -17.11 6.52
C THR A 69 18.60 -16.12 6.02
N CYS A 70 18.69 -14.95 6.67
CA CYS A 70 19.70 -13.95 6.34
C CYS A 70 21.11 -14.46 6.63
N THR A 71 22.02 -14.29 5.67
CA THR A 71 23.44 -14.63 5.82
C THR A 71 24.32 -13.37 5.79
N LYS A 72 25.55 -13.48 6.30
CA LYS A 72 26.54 -12.39 6.28
C LYS A 72 27.33 -12.42 4.98
N GLY A 73 27.24 -11.32 4.22
CA GLY A 73 27.92 -11.15 2.94
C GLY A 73 27.29 -11.98 1.81
N PRO A 74 27.58 -11.64 0.54
CA PRO A 74 27.12 -12.44 -0.60
C PRO A 74 27.62 -13.87 -0.39
N GLY A 75 26.70 -14.82 -0.28
CA GLY A 75 27.00 -16.15 0.20
C GLY A 75 28.20 -16.77 -0.51
N SER A 76 29.19 -17.23 0.24
CA SER A 76 30.30 -18.07 -0.25
C SER A 76 29.84 -19.48 -0.66
N GLY A 77 28.56 -19.64 -1.01
CA GLY A 77 27.90 -20.90 -1.32
C GLY A 77 28.07 -21.28 -2.79
N GLY A 78 28.80 -22.37 -3.02
CA GLY A 78 28.71 -23.19 -4.24
C GLY A 78 29.49 -22.69 -5.46
N ARG A 79 30.43 -23.51 -5.93
CA ARG A 79 30.76 -23.57 -7.36
C ARG A 79 29.56 -24.26 -8.05
N GLY A 80 28.62 -23.50 -8.59
CA GLY A 80 27.41 -24.00 -9.25
C GLY A 80 26.40 -22.88 -9.54
N GLY A 81 25.55 -23.05 -10.55
CA GLY A 81 24.65 -22.02 -11.09
C GLY A 81 23.49 -21.58 -10.17
N ASP A 82 23.20 -22.30 -9.08
CA ASP A 82 22.13 -21.96 -8.13
C ASP A 82 22.65 -20.99 -7.03
N ARG A 83 22.90 -19.73 -7.41
CA ARG A 83 23.31 -18.67 -6.47
C ARG A 83 22.19 -17.67 -6.24
N PHE A 84 21.23 -18.06 -5.44
CA PHE A 84 20.31 -17.11 -4.84
C PHE A 84 21.01 -16.39 -3.68
N ASP A 85 21.17 -15.07 -3.79
CA ASP A 85 21.82 -14.27 -2.75
C ASP A 85 20.92 -14.12 -1.52
N THR A 86 21.31 -14.75 -0.42
CA THR A 86 20.60 -14.66 0.89
C THR A 86 21.21 -13.63 1.82
N SER A 87 22.15 -12.80 1.33
CA SER A 87 22.80 -11.79 2.14
C SER A 87 21.81 -10.72 2.58
N CYS A 88 21.91 -10.30 3.84
CA CYS A 88 21.12 -9.19 4.37
C CYS A 88 22.06 -8.19 5.03
N ASP A 89 22.23 -7.02 4.42
CA ASP A 89 22.93 -5.92 5.06
C ASP A 89 21.97 -5.15 5.98
N LEU A 90 21.90 -5.61 7.24
CA LEU A 90 20.98 -5.03 8.22
C LEU A 90 21.53 -3.70 8.75
N SER A 91 20.86 -2.61 8.39
CA SER A 91 21.11 -1.26 8.92
C SER A 91 20.88 -1.19 10.43
N ALA A 92 21.39 -0.13 11.08
CA ALA A 92 21.15 0.09 12.50
C ALA A 92 19.66 0.25 12.83
N ALA A 93 18.88 0.86 11.93
CA ALA A 93 17.44 1.01 12.09
C ALA A 93 16.72 -0.35 12.07
N VAL A 94 17.05 -1.20 11.09
CA VAL A 94 16.49 -2.56 10.99
C VAL A 94 16.86 -3.41 12.20
N ARG A 95 18.13 -3.37 12.65
CA ARG A 95 18.57 -4.11 13.85
C ARG A 95 17.80 -3.71 15.10
N ARG A 96 17.57 -2.41 15.28
CA ARG A 96 16.77 -1.89 16.39
C ARG A 96 15.32 -2.35 16.29
N ALA A 97 14.71 -2.25 15.11
CA ALA A 97 13.34 -2.71 14.88
C ALA A 97 13.17 -4.22 15.16
N ILE A 98 14.16 -5.04 14.77
CA ILE A 98 14.18 -6.47 15.10
C ILE A 98 14.18 -6.68 16.62
N GLN A 99 15.02 -5.96 17.35
CA GLN A 99 15.11 -6.06 18.82
C GLN A 99 13.82 -5.59 19.51
N GLU A 100 13.25 -4.47 19.06
CA GLU A 100 11.98 -3.93 19.55
C GLU A 100 10.80 -4.88 19.28
N ALA A 101 10.84 -5.60 18.15
CA ALA A 101 9.91 -6.68 17.85
C ALA A 101 10.16 -7.95 18.71
N GLY A 102 11.23 -8.01 19.50
CA GLY A 102 11.59 -9.17 20.32
C GLY A 102 12.35 -10.28 19.57
N GLY A 103 12.91 -9.97 18.39
CA GLY A 103 13.73 -10.88 17.59
C GLY A 103 15.23 -10.79 17.90
N ASP A 104 15.99 -11.75 17.38
CA ASP A 104 17.46 -11.77 17.41
C ASP A 104 18.02 -11.30 16.05
N PRO A 105 18.74 -10.17 15.97
CA PRO A 105 19.34 -9.67 14.73
C PRO A 105 20.34 -10.63 14.05
N GLN A 106 20.85 -11.64 14.76
CA GLN A 106 21.71 -12.68 14.17
C GLN A 106 20.92 -13.86 13.59
N ARG A 107 19.62 -13.96 13.89
CA ARG A 107 18.75 -15.07 13.49
C ARG A 107 17.43 -14.56 12.92
N VAL A 108 17.53 -13.75 11.89
CA VAL A 108 16.36 -13.26 11.16
C VAL A 108 16.20 -13.97 9.83
N SER A 109 14.93 -14.11 9.46
CA SER A 109 14.55 -14.52 8.11
C SER A 109 14.23 -13.27 7.29
N ALA A 110 14.26 -13.40 5.98
CA ALA A 110 13.78 -12.37 5.07
C ALA A 110 12.99 -13.02 3.93
N ARG A 111 12.28 -12.18 3.21
CA ARG A 111 11.65 -12.51 1.92
C ARG A 111 11.76 -11.32 1.00
N VAL A 112 11.54 -11.56 -0.28
CA VAL A 112 11.44 -10.47 -1.25
C VAL A 112 10.01 -10.19 -1.63
N VAL A 113 9.77 -8.92 -1.96
CA VAL A 113 8.60 -8.39 -2.64
C VAL A 113 9.08 -8.00 -4.03
N LEU A 114 8.43 -8.50 -5.07
CA LEU A 114 8.71 -8.06 -6.43
C LEU A 114 7.89 -6.81 -6.72
N VAL A 115 8.57 -5.70 -6.96
CA VAL A 115 7.98 -4.38 -7.20
C VAL A 115 8.15 -4.02 -8.67
N LYS A 116 7.11 -3.45 -9.27
CA LYS A 116 7.17 -2.73 -10.53
C LYS A 116 6.80 -1.28 -10.29
N HIS A 117 7.72 -0.40 -10.65
CA HIS A 117 7.53 1.04 -10.58
C HIS A 117 6.81 1.57 -11.83
N PRO A 118 6.20 2.77 -11.77
CA PRO A 118 5.50 3.39 -12.90
C PRO A 118 6.39 3.64 -14.13
N ASP A 119 7.69 3.81 -13.92
CA ASP A 119 8.69 3.97 -15.00
C ASP A 119 9.09 2.63 -15.66
N GLY A 120 8.51 1.51 -15.20
CA GLY A 120 8.78 0.17 -15.69
C GLY A 120 9.97 -0.51 -15.03
N VAL A 121 10.65 0.13 -14.07
CA VAL A 121 11.74 -0.48 -13.33
C VAL A 121 11.20 -1.58 -12.43
N LEU A 122 11.86 -2.74 -12.46
CA LEU A 122 11.61 -3.84 -11.54
C LEU A 122 12.61 -3.81 -10.38
N GLU A 123 12.12 -4.06 -9.17
CA GLU A 123 12.93 -4.14 -7.96
C GLU A 123 12.56 -5.38 -7.11
N LEU A 124 13.56 -6.07 -6.57
CA LEU A 124 13.37 -7.02 -5.48
C LEU A 124 13.62 -6.32 -4.14
N MET A 125 12.54 -5.80 -3.55
CA MET A 125 12.59 -5.19 -2.23
C MET A 125 12.62 -6.27 -1.15
N THR A 126 13.51 -6.14 -0.18
CA THR A 126 13.66 -7.14 0.89
C THR A 126 12.92 -6.71 2.15
N LEU A 127 12.11 -7.60 2.70
CA LEU A 127 11.50 -7.43 4.02
C LEU A 127 12.07 -8.46 4.98
N VAL A 128 12.58 -7.98 6.10
CA VAL A 128 13.05 -8.83 7.21
C VAL A 128 11.85 -9.28 8.02
N ILE A 129 11.84 -10.53 8.46
CA ILE A 129 10.78 -11.10 9.29
C ILE A 129 11.36 -11.44 10.67
N ALA A 130 10.77 -10.85 11.71
CA ALA A 130 11.10 -11.12 13.10
C ALA A 130 9.85 -11.08 13.97
N ASN A 131 9.61 -12.14 14.75
CA ASN A 131 8.50 -12.27 15.69
C ASN A 131 7.13 -11.83 15.10
N ASP A 132 6.74 -12.45 13.98
CA ASP A 132 5.50 -12.17 13.24
C ASP A 132 5.34 -10.72 12.76
N LYS A 133 6.45 -9.98 12.63
CA LYS A 133 6.52 -8.67 11.99
C LYS A 133 7.34 -8.72 10.72
N ALA A 134 6.89 -7.99 9.70
CA ALA A 134 7.69 -7.60 8.55
C ALA A 134 8.34 -6.25 8.87
N ILE A 135 9.63 -6.12 8.54
CA ILE A 135 10.46 -4.95 8.81
C ILE A 135 11.08 -4.54 7.48
N ASP A 136 10.89 -3.29 7.10
CA ASP A 136 11.40 -2.76 5.84
C ASP A 136 12.83 -2.22 5.96
N ALA A 137 13.36 -1.62 4.88
CA ALA A 137 14.72 -1.08 4.85
C ALA A 137 14.94 0.13 5.80
N ASN A 138 13.86 0.87 6.11
CA ASN A 138 13.87 2.01 7.02
C ASN A 138 13.74 1.59 8.49
N GLY A 139 13.40 0.32 8.75
CA GLY A 139 13.17 -0.23 10.08
C GLY A 139 11.74 -0.03 10.56
N GLU A 140 10.82 0.35 9.67
CA GLU A 140 9.40 0.40 10.00
C GLU A 140 8.84 -1.02 10.09
N THR A 141 7.84 -1.22 10.95
CA THR A 141 7.33 -2.55 11.30
C THR A 141 5.86 -2.74 10.97
N TYR A 142 5.53 -3.90 10.43
CA TYR A 142 4.20 -4.21 9.91
C TYR A 142 3.76 -5.60 10.35
N SER A 143 2.51 -5.71 10.79
CA SER A 143 1.90 -6.98 11.23
C SER A 143 1.31 -7.78 10.07
N GLY A 144 1.27 -7.20 8.87
CA GLY A 144 0.66 -7.82 7.69
C GLY A 144 0.66 -6.90 6.48
N LEU A 145 0.15 -7.42 5.36
CA LEU A 145 0.18 -6.72 4.06
C LEU A 145 -0.62 -5.41 4.07
N ASP A 146 -1.79 -5.37 4.71
CA ASP A 146 -2.60 -4.14 4.73
C ASP A 146 -1.93 -3.01 5.52
N GLN A 147 -1.30 -3.34 6.66
CA GLN A 147 -0.54 -2.35 7.44
C GLN A 147 0.69 -1.88 6.67
N PHE A 148 1.38 -2.80 5.98
CA PHE A 148 2.50 -2.46 5.11
C PHE A 148 2.06 -1.45 4.04
N ARG A 149 1.01 -1.76 3.27
CA ARG A 149 0.51 -0.87 2.21
C ARG A 149 0.01 0.47 2.70
N ALA A 150 -0.49 0.55 3.93
CA ALA A 150 -1.01 1.80 4.49
C ALA A 150 0.07 2.69 5.12
N GLY A 151 1.22 2.13 5.50
CA GLY A 151 2.20 2.82 6.34
C GLY A 151 3.63 2.80 5.83
N ASN A 152 3.92 2.16 4.70
CA ASN A 152 5.25 2.23 4.11
C ASN A 152 5.47 3.54 3.36
N ASP A 153 6.67 4.10 3.50
CA ASP A 153 7.15 5.29 2.80
C ASP A 153 8.11 4.95 1.65
N LEU A 154 8.22 3.65 1.33
CA LEU A 154 9.11 3.12 0.30
C LEU A 154 8.46 3.02 -1.07
N LEU A 155 7.14 2.86 -1.10
CA LEU A 155 6.36 2.64 -2.31
C LEU A 155 5.31 3.73 -2.48
N ASP A 156 5.11 4.12 -3.74
CA ASP A 156 4.05 5.00 -4.16
C ASP A 156 2.72 4.24 -4.39
N SER A 157 1.63 4.98 -4.57
CA SER A 157 0.31 4.39 -4.87
C SER A 157 0.24 3.66 -6.20
N ASP A 158 1.14 4.03 -7.12
CA ASP A 158 1.16 3.53 -8.49
C ASP A 158 2.13 2.37 -8.67
N ASP A 159 2.95 2.08 -7.66
CA ASP A 159 3.78 0.88 -7.63
C ASP A 159 2.89 -0.37 -7.57
N VAL A 160 3.25 -1.41 -8.32
CA VAL A 160 2.56 -2.71 -8.27
C VAL A 160 3.51 -3.73 -7.65
N ILE A 161 3.02 -4.45 -6.64
CA ILE A 161 3.80 -5.45 -5.92
C ILE A 161 3.19 -6.85 -6.05
N LEU A 162 4.05 -7.85 -6.23
CA LEU A 162 3.75 -9.27 -6.08
C LEU A 162 4.35 -9.76 -4.78
N VAL A 163 3.50 -10.29 -3.90
CA VAL A 163 3.86 -10.62 -2.52
C VAL A 163 2.97 -11.72 -1.95
N PRO A 164 3.43 -12.50 -0.96
CA PRO A 164 2.55 -13.34 -0.15
C PRO A 164 1.40 -12.55 0.50
N ARG A 165 0.18 -13.09 0.46
CA ARG A 165 -0.99 -12.54 1.18
C ARG A 165 -0.70 -12.41 2.68
N GLU A 166 -0.06 -13.44 3.25
CA GLU A 166 0.41 -13.43 4.63
C GLU A 166 1.88 -13.01 4.71
N LEU A 167 2.09 -11.69 4.77
CA LEU A 167 3.40 -11.06 4.67
C LEU A 167 4.41 -11.52 5.73
N THR A 168 3.94 -11.88 6.93
CA THR A 168 4.80 -12.21 8.08
C THR A 168 4.95 -13.71 8.32
N ARG A 169 4.16 -14.56 7.65
CA ARG A 169 4.18 -16.01 7.83
C ARG A 169 5.47 -16.61 7.26
N VAL A 170 6.24 -17.31 8.08
CA VAL A 170 7.53 -17.93 7.70
C VAL A 170 7.46 -19.41 7.31
N THR A 171 6.32 -20.08 7.56
CA THR A 171 6.13 -21.51 7.29
C THR A 171 4.85 -21.78 6.49
N GLY A 172 4.85 -22.86 5.72
CA GLY A 172 3.68 -23.31 4.96
C GLY A 172 3.49 -22.56 3.64
N ASP A 173 2.45 -22.99 2.91
CA ASP A 173 2.11 -22.37 1.63
C ASP A 173 1.51 -20.98 1.84
N ASN A 174 1.88 -20.05 0.96
CA ASN A 174 1.36 -18.71 0.95
C ASN A 174 0.77 -18.40 -0.42
N GLU A 175 -0.50 -18.00 -0.44
CA GLU A 175 -1.13 -17.45 -1.63
C GLU A 175 -0.39 -16.16 -2.03
N LEU A 176 0.02 -16.06 -3.29
CA LEU A 176 0.62 -14.84 -3.83
C LEU A 176 -0.47 -13.91 -4.36
N VAL A 177 -0.34 -12.63 -4.08
CA VAL A 177 -1.27 -11.59 -4.52
C VAL A 177 -0.51 -10.46 -5.20
N THR A 178 -1.11 -9.93 -6.26
CA THR A 178 -0.63 -8.69 -6.91
C THR A 178 -1.49 -7.53 -6.43
N VAL A 179 -0.90 -6.51 -5.81
CA VAL A 179 -1.59 -5.35 -5.23
C VAL A 179 -0.81 -4.06 -5.49
N TYR A 180 -1.41 -2.91 -5.25
CA TYR A 180 -0.68 -1.63 -5.28
C TYR A 180 0.18 -1.46 -4.03
N GLY A 181 1.36 -0.86 -4.16
CA GLY A 181 2.38 -0.69 -3.12
C GLY A 181 1.90 0.15 -1.95
N HIS A 182 1.18 1.23 -2.24
CA HIS A 182 0.56 2.08 -1.23
C HIS A 182 -0.96 2.12 -1.37
N THR A 183 -1.69 2.09 -0.25
CA THR A 183 -3.12 2.41 -0.26
C THR A 183 -3.28 3.92 -0.11
N PRO A 184 -3.84 4.64 -1.10
CA PRO A 184 -4.09 6.06 -0.93
C PRO A 184 -4.98 6.28 0.30
N TRP A 185 -4.60 7.21 1.16
CA TRP A 185 -5.29 7.46 2.43
C TRP A 185 -6.76 7.82 2.18
N VAL A 186 -7.66 6.85 2.37
CA VAL A 186 -9.12 7.00 2.11
C VAL A 186 -9.83 7.84 3.19
N GLY A 187 -9.09 8.61 4.00
CA GLY A 187 -9.62 9.41 5.10
C GLY A 187 -10.38 10.68 4.67
N TRP A 188 -10.35 11.05 3.38
CA TRP A 188 -10.89 12.32 2.91
C TRP A 188 -12.43 12.42 2.76
N PRO A 189 -13.21 11.37 2.45
CA PRO A 189 -14.66 11.51 2.25
C PRO A 189 -15.41 11.95 3.52
N TRP A 190 -14.95 11.50 4.69
CA TRP A 190 -15.62 11.80 5.97
C TRP A 190 -15.40 13.25 6.43
N LEU A 191 -14.26 13.87 6.09
CA LEU A 191 -14.02 15.28 6.41
C LEU A 191 -14.94 16.22 5.60
N LEU A 192 -15.26 15.84 4.35
CA LEU A 192 -16.25 16.56 3.55
C LEU A 192 -17.69 16.32 4.07
N GLY A 193 -18.02 15.10 4.48
CA GLY A 193 -19.33 14.79 5.09
C GLY A 193 -19.57 15.49 6.43
N GLY A 194 -18.56 15.53 7.30
CA GLY A 194 -18.62 16.22 8.59
C GLY A 194 -18.71 17.74 8.45
N GLY A 195 -17.97 18.33 7.51
CA GLY A 195 -18.03 19.77 7.22
C GLY A 195 -19.42 20.23 6.78
N VAL A 196 -20.08 19.47 5.89
CA VAL A 196 -21.43 19.77 5.41
C VAL A 196 -22.47 19.66 6.53
N LEU A 197 -22.36 18.64 7.40
CA LEU A 197 -23.29 18.47 8.52
C LEU A 197 -23.15 19.61 9.54
N VAL A 198 -21.91 20.00 9.88
CA VAL A 198 -21.64 21.11 10.80
C VAL A 198 -22.16 22.44 10.24
N LEU A 199 -21.93 22.71 8.94
CA LEU A 199 -22.47 23.88 8.26
C LEU A 199 -24.01 23.90 8.27
N ALA A 200 -24.65 22.76 8.02
CA ALA A 200 -26.11 22.64 8.06
C ALA A 200 -26.67 22.91 9.47
N VAL A 201 -26.03 22.38 10.52
CA VAL A 201 -26.44 22.64 11.92
C VAL A 201 -26.27 24.11 12.28
N ILE A 202 -25.16 24.74 11.90
CA ILE A 202 -24.92 26.18 12.14
C ILE A 202 -25.99 27.02 11.42
N LEU A 203 -26.28 26.73 10.16
CA LEU A 203 -27.28 27.45 9.38
C LEU A 203 -28.68 27.31 10.01
N LEU A 204 -29.04 26.11 10.44
CA LEU A 204 -30.32 25.83 11.10
C LEU A 204 -30.45 26.60 12.43
N LEU A 205 -29.40 26.62 13.24
CA LEU A 205 -29.36 27.37 14.50
C LEU A 205 -29.49 28.89 14.26
N LEU A 206 -28.87 29.42 13.22
CA LEU A 206 -28.99 30.83 12.84
C LEU A 206 -30.42 31.18 12.38
N LEU A 207 -31.06 30.31 11.61
CA LEU A 207 -32.45 30.48 11.16
C LEU A 207 -33.43 30.44 12.35
N ILE A 208 -33.26 29.51 13.28
CA ILE A 208 -34.09 29.42 14.50
C ILE A 208 -33.92 30.69 15.35
N ARG A 209 -32.68 31.12 15.60
CA ARG A 209 -32.40 32.37 16.34
C ARG A 209 -33.04 33.60 15.70
N ARG A 210 -32.98 33.70 14.35
CA ARG A 210 -33.59 34.81 13.61
C ARG A 210 -35.11 34.79 13.71
N LYS A 211 -35.74 33.61 13.67
CA LYS A 211 -37.19 33.45 13.81
C LYS A 211 -37.69 33.79 15.21
N VAL A 212 -36.97 33.35 16.25
CA VAL A 212 -37.30 33.64 17.66
C VAL A 212 -37.18 35.13 17.96
N ARG A 213 -36.13 35.82 17.47
CA ARG A 213 -36.00 37.28 17.62
C ARG A 213 -37.15 38.05 16.98
N ARG A 214 -37.61 37.65 15.80
CA ARG A 214 -38.75 38.27 15.10
C ARG A 214 -40.08 38.05 15.81
N ALA A 215 -40.27 36.89 16.45
CA ALA A 215 -41.48 36.60 17.22
C ALA A 215 -41.55 37.47 18.49
N ARG A 216 -40.41 37.73 19.15
CA ARG A 216 -40.34 38.58 20.35
C ARG A 216 -40.63 40.06 20.08
N GLN A 217 -40.31 40.55 18.89
CA GLN A 217 -40.60 41.93 18.47
C GLN A 217 -42.05 42.17 18.00
N ARG A 218 -42.83 41.11 17.75
CA ARG A 218 -44.25 41.20 17.40
C ARG A 218 -45.20 41.06 18.60
N GLY A 219 -44.64 40.82 19.79
CA GLY A 219 -45.40 40.52 21.01
C GLY A 219 -45.45 41.64 22.04
N GLU A 220 -45.21 42.90 21.66
CA GLU A 220 -45.55 44.06 22.50
C GLU A 220 -46.99 44.50 22.14
N PRO A 221 -48.02 44.17 22.94
CA PRO A 221 -49.32 44.79 22.83
C PRO A 221 -49.16 46.21 23.38
N GLY A 222 -49.41 47.21 22.54
CA GLY A 222 -49.62 48.57 23.00
C GLY A 222 -50.84 48.61 23.91
N ASP A 223 -50.60 48.69 25.21
CA ASP A 223 -51.60 48.96 26.24
C ASP A 223 -52.02 50.42 26.04
N HIS A 224 -53.07 50.64 25.23
CA HIS A 224 -53.72 51.93 25.11
C HIS A 224 -54.73 52.08 26.23
N ASP A 225 -54.21 52.64 27.32
CA ASP A 225 -54.93 53.21 28.44
C ASP A 225 -55.53 54.57 28.03
N LEU A 226 -56.85 54.64 27.85
CA LEU A 226 -57.67 55.87 27.83
C LEU A 226 -59.06 55.43 28.33
N GLY A 227 -59.47 55.73 29.56
CA GLY A 227 -59.55 57.06 30.13
C GLY A 227 -61.04 57.41 30.26
N THR A 228 -61.63 57.05 31.41
CA THR A 228 -62.98 57.43 31.79
C THR A 228 -63.05 58.92 32.06
N SER A 229 -64.05 59.60 31.51
CA SER A 229 -64.50 60.90 32.00
C SER A 229 -65.99 61.05 31.79
N SER A 230 -66.65 61.20 32.93
CA SER A 230 -67.90 61.93 33.22
C SER A 230 -69.21 61.42 32.63
#